data_AF-A0A354Z088-F1
#
_entry.id   AF-A0A354Z088-F1
#
_cell.length_a   1.000
_cell.length_b   1.000
_cell.length_c   1.000
_cell.angle_alpha   90.00
_cell.angle_beta   90.00
_cell.angle_gamma   90.00
#
_symmetry.space_group_name_H-M   'P 1'
#
loop_
_entity.id
_entity.type
_entity.pdbx_description
1 polymer ?
#
loop_
_entity_poly.entity_id
_entity_poly.type
_entity_poly.pdbx_seq_one_letter_code
_entity_poly.pdbx_strand_id
1 'polypeptide(L)'
;QDVIIPKHSKYYYLADVLAGDFLYIRRYLPEKLNGQVIITNTTTREDMQMLKKRGISKVITTTPDMGGRSFGTNVIEAIMVTLMGRPIEKISPADYFSMLQELNLKPGVVNLEEFSA
;
A
#
# COMPACT_ATOMS: atom_id res chain seq x y z
N GLN A 1 -7.08 -13.96 7.07
CA GLN A 1 -8.14 -13.99 8.10
C GLN A 1 -9.23 -13.04 7.64
N ASP A 2 -10.42 -13.56 7.34
CA ASP A 2 -11.44 -12.81 6.56
C ASP A 2 -12.31 -11.89 7.42
N VAL A 3 -12.36 -12.12 8.73
CA VAL A 3 -13.18 -11.35 9.67
C VAL A 3 -12.37 -10.23 10.32
N ILE A 4 -12.89 -9.00 10.28
CA ILE A 4 -12.35 -7.84 11.00
C ILE A 4 -13.00 -7.81 12.39
N ILE A 5 -12.19 -7.80 13.44
CA ILE A 5 -12.68 -7.73 14.83
C ILE A 5 -12.15 -6.42 15.41
N PRO A 6 -12.90 -5.32 15.40
CA PRO A 6 -12.40 -4.03 15.86
C PRO A 6 -11.84 -4.10 17.28
N LYS A 7 -10.60 -3.62 17.47
CA LYS A 7 -9.94 -3.52 18.77
C LYS A 7 -9.05 -2.28 18.77
N HIS A 8 -8.79 -1.73 19.95
CA HIS A 8 -7.91 -0.57 20.10
C HIS A 8 -8.38 0.68 19.31
N SER A 9 -9.69 0.79 19.02
CA SER A 9 -10.27 1.85 18.18
C SER A 9 -9.89 3.27 18.60
N LYS A 10 -9.63 3.49 19.90
CA LYS A 10 -9.13 4.77 20.41
C LYS A 10 -7.89 5.29 19.66
N TYR A 11 -6.97 4.40 19.27
CA TYR A 11 -5.76 4.81 18.54
C TYR A 11 -6.03 5.11 17.07
N TYR A 12 -6.98 4.39 16.46
CA TYR A 12 -7.43 4.69 15.10
C TYR A 12 -8.06 6.08 15.02
N TYR A 13 -8.89 6.44 16.01
CA TYR A 13 -9.56 7.74 16.03
C TYR A 13 -8.63 8.92 16.35
N LEU A 14 -7.58 8.68 17.15
CA LEU A 14 -6.59 9.71 17.49
C LEU A 14 -5.57 9.96 16.37
N ALA A 15 -5.37 9.00 15.48
CA ALA A 15 -4.39 9.11 14.42
C ALA A 15 -4.96 9.89 13.22
N ASP A 16 -4.15 10.77 12.63
CA ASP A 16 -4.40 11.33 11.30
C ASP A 16 -3.93 10.39 10.18
N VAL A 17 -2.88 9.61 10.47
CA VAL A 17 -2.24 8.67 9.55
C VAL A 17 -2.12 7.29 10.18
N LEU A 18 -2.61 6.27 9.47
CA LEU A 18 -2.46 4.86 9.81
C LEU A 18 -1.38 4.26 8.91
N ALA A 19 -0.22 3.93 9.47
CA ALA A 19 0.92 3.41 8.73
C ALA A 19 1.31 2.00 9.18
N GLY A 20 1.61 1.12 8.23
CA GLY A 20 2.06 -0.24 8.52
C GLY A 20 1.60 -1.26 7.49
N ASP A 21 1.75 -2.55 7.82
CA ASP A 21 1.25 -3.62 6.97
C ASP A 21 -0.28 -3.63 6.92
N PHE A 22 -0.82 -3.78 5.70
CA PHE A 22 -2.25 -3.66 5.48
C PHE A 22 -3.07 -4.69 6.27
N LEU A 23 -2.61 -5.93 6.38
CA LEU A 23 -3.35 -6.98 7.08
C LEU A 23 -3.43 -6.68 8.58
N TYR A 24 -2.40 -6.07 9.16
CA TYR A 24 -2.40 -5.66 10.57
C TYR A 24 -3.32 -4.47 10.83
N ILE A 25 -3.30 -3.46 9.94
CA ILE A 25 -4.24 -2.33 9.98
C ILE A 25 -5.68 -2.85 9.85
N ARG A 26 -5.93 -3.70 8.85
CA ARG A 26 -7.25 -4.26 8.54
C ARG A 26 -7.81 -5.08 9.69
N ARG A 27 -6.98 -5.84 10.41
CA ARG A 27 -7.40 -6.78 11.46
C ARG A 27 -8.28 -6.15 12.54
N TYR A 28 -7.99 -4.90 12.90
CA TYR A 28 -8.65 -4.18 14.00
C TYR A 28 -9.36 -2.90 13.54
N LEU A 29 -9.50 -2.71 12.22
CA LEU A 29 -10.04 -1.50 11.63
C LEU A 29 -11.49 -1.25 12.12
N PRO A 30 -11.80 -0.05 12.66
CA PRO A 30 -13.18 0.32 12.99
C PRO A 30 -14.11 0.37 11.77
N GLU A 31 -15.42 0.27 11.99
CA GLU A 31 -16.43 0.37 10.90
C GLU A 31 -16.62 1.81 10.38
N LYS A 32 -16.30 2.82 11.18
CA LYS A 32 -16.37 4.23 10.81
C LYS A 32 -15.09 4.93 11.26
N LEU A 33 -14.52 5.69 10.33
CA LEU A 33 -13.30 6.48 10.48
C LEU A 33 -13.59 7.91 10.03
N ASN A 34 -12.68 8.82 10.34
CA ASN A 34 -12.88 10.27 10.31
C ASN A 34 -12.04 10.92 9.19
N GLY A 35 -11.82 10.23 8.07
CA GLY A 35 -11.01 10.75 6.97
C GLY A 35 -9.50 10.56 7.14
N GLN A 36 -9.05 9.63 7.98
CA GLN A 36 -7.63 9.30 8.11
C GLN A 36 -7.01 8.90 6.76
N VAL A 37 -5.69 9.08 6.66
CA VAL A 37 -4.87 8.59 5.54
C VAL A 37 -4.24 7.25 5.92
N ILE A 38 -4.21 6.30 4.97
CA ILE A 38 -3.45 5.05 5.13
C ILE A 38 -2.17 5.09 4.31
N ILE A 39 -1.06 4.67 4.90
CA ILE A 39 0.21 4.38 4.21
C ILE A 39 0.56 2.91 4.42
N THR A 40 0.63 2.13 3.35
CA THR A 40 0.75 0.66 3.45
C THR A 40 1.54 0.03 2.30
N ASN A 41 1.78 -1.27 2.38
CA ASN A 41 2.44 -2.07 1.35
C ASN A 41 1.49 -2.41 0.19
N THR A 42 0.56 -3.34 0.43
CA THR A 42 -0.26 -3.96 -0.63
C THR A 42 -1.74 -3.79 -0.36
N THR A 43 -2.50 -3.55 -1.42
CA THR A 43 -3.97 -3.42 -1.40
C THR A 43 -4.56 -4.05 -2.66
N THR A 44 -5.81 -4.52 -2.58
CA THR A 44 -6.63 -4.87 -3.74
C THR A 44 -7.76 -3.84 -3.96
N ARG A 45 -8.48 -3.94 -5.08
CA ARG A 45 -9.67 -3.11 -5.34
C ARG A 45 -10.73 -3.26 -4.24
N GLU A 46 -10.93 -4.47 -3.73
CA GLU A 46 -11.89 -4.76 -2.66
C GLU A 46 -11.49 -4.07 -1.36
N ASP A 47 -10.19 -4.04 -1.06
CA ASP A 47 -9.65 -3.30 0.08
C ASP A 47 -9.95 -1.81 -0.07
N MET A 48 -9.69 -1.23 -1.24
CA MET A 48 -9.95 0.19 -1.52
C MET A 48 -11.44 0.55 -1.36
N GLN A 49 -12.35 -0.30 -1.85
CA GLN A 49 -13.79 -0.12 -1.68
C GLN A 49 -14.21 -0.22 -0.21
N MET A 50 -13.65 -1.16 0.55
CA MET A 50 -13.92 -1.32 1.98
C MET A 50 -13.43 -0.11 2.77
N LEU A 51 -12.22 0.37 2.50
CA LEU A 51 -11.64 1.55 3.15
C LEU A 51 -12.46 2.82 2.85
N LYS A 52 -12.91 2.99 1.60
CA LYS A 52 -13.79 4.10 1.21
C LYS A 52 -15.10 4.07 2.00
N LYS A 53 -15.75 2.91 2.10
CA LYS A 53 -17.00 2.75 2.88
C LYS A 53 -16.81 3.06 4.36
N ARG A 54 -15.62 2.79 4.91
CA ARG A 54 -15.29 3.07 6.31
C ARG A 54 -14.87 4.51 6.57
N GLY A 55 -14.71 5.34 5.53
CA GLY A 55 -14.40 6.78 5.69
C GLY A 55 -12.91 7.10 5.74
N ILE A 56 -12.04 6.28 5.14
CA ILE A 56 -10.66 6.68 4.84
C ILE A 56 -10.67 7.67 3.68
N SER A 57 -9.88 8.75 3.77
CA SER A 57 -9.82 9.77 2.71
C SER A 57 -8.84 9.42 1.60
N LYS A 58 -7.70 8.82 1.95
CA LYS A 58 -6.60 8.57 1.00
C LYS A 58 -5.82 7.32 1.37
N VAL A 59 -5.37 6.61 0.35
CA VAL A 59 -4.45 5.46 0.51
C VAL A 59 -3.19 5.73 -0.30
N ILE A 60 -2.06 5.53 0.34
CA ILE A 60 -0.72 5.61 -0.25
C ILE A 60 -0.09 4.22 -0.12
N THR A 61 0.29 3.62 -1.25
CA THR A 61 0.99 2.34 -1.28
C THR A 61 2.46 2.53 -1.62
N THR A 62 3.35 1.72 -1.05
CA THR A 62 4.79 1.83 -1.31
C THR A 62 5.17 1.59 -2.78
N THR A 63 4.30 0.91 -3.54
CA THR A 63 4.44 0.65 -4.97
C THR A 63 3.17 1.15 -5.70
N PRO A 64 3.21 1.35 -7.03
CA PRO A 64 2.02 1.76 -7.78
C PRO A 64 0.97 0.64 -7.83
N ASP A 65 -0.26 1.01 -8.24
CA ASP A 65 -1.26 0.04 -8.67
C ASP A 65 -0.83 -0.58 -10.01
N MET A 66 -0.90 -1.91 -10.10
CA MET A 66 -0.54 -2.68 -11.28
C MET A 66 -1.71 -3.60 -11.64
N GLY A 67 -2.80 -3.00 -12.13
CA GLY A 67 -3.97 -3.73 -12.61
C GLY A 67 -4.99 -4.02 -11.50
N GLY A 68 -5.23 -3.06 -10.61
CA GLY A 68 -6.17 -3.18 -9.48
C GLY A 68 -5.56 -3.79 -8.22
N ARG A 69 -4.23 -3.95 -8.19
CA ARG A 69 -3.47 -4.45 -7.05
C ARG A 69 -2.10 -3.78 -6.95
N SER A 70 -1.70 -3.42 -5.73
CA SER A 70 -0.31 -3.09 -5.43
C SER A 70 0.45 -4.31 -4.90
N PHE A 71 1.72 -4.42 -5.28
CA PHE A 71 2.58 -5.54 -4.93
C PHE A 71 3.61 -5.12 -3.88
N GLY A 72 4.08 -6.07 -3.07
CA GLY A 72 5.09 -5.77 -2.06
C GLY A 72 6.40 -5.32 -2.71
N THR A 73 7.18 -4.50 -2.00
CA THR A 73 8.50 -4.05 -2.48
C THR A 73 9.39 -5.22 -2.85
N ASN A 74 9.33 -6.34 -2.12
CA ASN A 74 10.05 -7.57 -2.43
C ASN A 74 9.75 -8.14 -3.83
N VAL A 75 8.49 -8.04 -4.30
CA VAL A 75 8.11 -8.49 -5.64
C VAL A 75 8.66 -7.53 -6.70
N ILE A 76 8.55 -6.23 -6.45
CA ILE A 76 9.11 -5.21 -7.36
C ILE A 76 10.63 -5.36 -7.48
N GLU A 77 11.34 -5.53 -6.36
CA GLU A 77 12.78 -5.78 -6.33
C GLU A 77 13.17 -7.05 -7.07
N ALA A 78 12.41 -8.15 -6.90
CA ALA A 78 12.66 -9.39 -7.62
C ALA A 78 12.49 -9.24 -9.15
N ILE A 79 11.48 -8.46 -9.58
CA ILE A 79 11.30 -8.11 -11.00
C ILE A 79 12.51 -7.30 -11.49
N MET A 80 12.95 -6.30 -10.72
CA MET A 80 14.13 -5.49 -11.08
C MET A 80 15.38 -6.35 -11.23
N VAL A 81 15.67 -7.23 -10.26
CA VAL A 81 16.79 -8.17 -10.31
C VAL A 81 16.72 -9.06 -11.56
N THR A 82 15.53 -9.55 -11.89
CA THR A 82 15.32 -10.39 -13.08
C THR A 82 15.58 -9.61 -14.37
N LEU A 83 15.08 -8.36 -14.45
CA LEU A 83 15.26 -7.49 -15.61
C LEU A 83 16.70 -7.01 -15.80
N MET A 84 17.49 -6.89 -14.73
CA MET A 84 18.91 -6.53 -14.83
C MET A 84 19.73 -7.61 -15.56
N GLY A 85 19.32 -8.88 -15.52
CA GLY A 85 20.01 -9.97 -16.22
C GLY A 85 21.48 -10.18 -15.82
N ARG A 86 21.86 -9.76 -14.61
CA ARG A 86 23.24 -9.81 -14.08
C ARG A 86 23.32 -10.76 -12.88
N PRO A 87 24.50 -11.33 -12.57
CA PRO A 87 24.69 -12.10 -11.34
C PRO A 87 24.32 -11.29 -10.09
N ILE A 88 23.63 -11.90 -9.14
CA ILE A 88 23.09 -11.23 -7.94
C ILE A 88 24.22 -10.56 -7.14
N GLU A 89 25.39 -11.18 -7.09
CA GLU A 89 26.56 -10.69 -6.35
C GLU A 89 27.13 -9.39 -6.94
N LYS A 90 26.73 -9.05 -8.17
CA LYS A 90 27.12 -7.83 -8.88
C LYS A 90 26.02 -6.76 -8.90
N ILE A 91 24.90 -7.00 -8.23
CA ILE A 91 23.80 -6.04 -8.09
C ILE A 91 24.02 -5.24 -6.81
N SER A 92 23.99 -3.92 -6.93
CA SER A 92 24.17 -2.97 -5.83
C SER A 92 22.89 -2.17 -5.59
N PRO A 93 22.74 -1.51 -4.42
CA PRO A 93 21.63 -0.59 -4.16
C PRO A 93 21.46 0.50 -5.25
N ALA A 94 22.56 0.97 -5.84
CA ALA A 94 22.53 1.99 -6.89
C ALA A 94 21.85 1.52 -8.18
N ASP A 95 21.93 0.22 -8.50
CA ASP A 95 21.24 -0.35 -9.66
C ASP A 95 19.72 -0.28 -9.48
N TYR A 96 19.20 -0.54 -8.27
CA TYR A 96 17.78 -0.39 -7.96
C TYR A 96 17.31 1.07 -8.09
N PHE A 97 18.07 2.03 -7.54
CA PHE A 97 17.71 3.44 -7.66
C PHE A 97 17.70 3.93 -9.12
N SER A 98 18.67 3.49 -9.92
CA SER A 98 18.73 3.82 -11.34
C SER A 98 17.50 3.29 -12.09
N MET A 99 17.11 2.04 -11.81
CA MET A 99 15.92 1.44 -12.43
C MET A 99 14.62 2.08 -11.95
N LEU A 100 14.50 2.41 -10.65
CA LEU A 100 13.35 3.16 -10.12
C LEU A 100 13.17 4.51 -10.82
N GLN A 101 14.27 5.21 -11.10
CA GLN A 101 14.26 6.47 -11.85
C GLN A 101 13.88 6.25 -13.31
N GLU A 102 14.48 5.27 -13.98
CA GLU A 102 14.21 4.96 -15.40
C GLU A 102 12.76 4.55 -15.63
N LEU A 103 12.22 3.68 -14.78
CA LEU A 103 10.82 3.24 -14.82
C LEU A 103 9.84 4.32 -14.33
N ASN A 104 10.36 5.44 -13.81
CA ASN A 104 9.60 6.48 -13.12
C ASN A 104 8.62 5.88 -12.09
N LEU A 105 9.06 4.87 -11.36
CA LEU A 105 8.21 4.14 -10.43
C LEU A 105 7.86 5.07 -9.25
N LYS A 106 6.58 5.31 -9.03
CA LYS A 106 6.06 6.15 -7.94
C LYS A 106 5.22 5.31 -6.98
N PRO A 107 5.11 5.73 -5.71
CA PRO A 107 4.10 5.17 -4.83
C PRO A 107 2.71 5.31 -5.45
N GLY A 108 1.82 4.37 -5.17
CA GLY A 108 0.40 4.55 -5.48
C GLY A 108 -0.17 5.62 -4.56
N VAL A 109 -0.91 6.58 -5.11
CA VAL A 109 -1.58 7.62 -4.33
C VAL A 109 -3.01 7.73 -4.85
N VAL A 110 -3.98 7.34 -4.01
CA VAL A 110 -5.40 7.31 -4.41
C VAL A 110 -6.22 8.14 -3.42
N ASN A 111 -6.87 9.18 -3.93
CA ASN A 111 -7.93 9.88 -3.20
C ASN A 111 -9.19 9.02 -3.23
N LEU A 112 -9.61 8.50 -2.08
CA LEU A 112 -10.79 7.64 -1.99
C LEU A 112 -12.10 8.41 -2.13
N GLU A 113 -12.11 9.72 -1.90
CA GLU A 113 -13.30 10.54 -2.12
C GLU A 113 -13.71 10.51 -3.61
N GLU A 114 -12.72 10.62 -4.49
CA GLU A 114 -12.86 10.61 -5.96
C GLU A 114 -12.84 9.20 -6.57
N PHE A 115 -12.47 8.17 -5.80
CA PHE A 115 -12.33 6.81 -6.30
C PHE A 115 -13.67 6.23 -6.80
N SER A 116 -13.82 6.03 -8.11
CA SER A 116 -14.96 5.36 -8.72
C SER A 116 -14.80 3.84 -8.62
N ALA A 117 -15.77 3.18 -7.98
CA ALA A 117 -15.73 1.77 -7.63
C ALA A 117 -15.75 0.82 -8.83
#